data_AF-A0A4U8UN23-F1
#
_entry.id   AF-A0A4U8UN23-F1
#
_cell.length_a   1.000
_cell.length_b   1.000
_cell.length_c   1.000
_cell.angle_alpha   90.00
_cell.angle_beta   90.00
_cell.angle_gamma   90.00
#
_symmetry.space_group_name_H-M   'P 1'
#
loop_
_entity.id
_entity.type
_entity.pdbx_description
1 polymer ?
#
loop_
_entity_poly.entity_id
_entity_poly.type
_entity_poly.pdbx_seq_one_letter_code
_entity_poly.pdbx_strand_id
1 'polypeptide(L)'
;MKANNAVESYYCCGSIHLQTAAFICAVLYCVNSVSAASFALVVLRESPCLLAFMMVWAIIEFFCAYFVIHGLKTADAYCLMPFYAKEVIKAIPLGLVICFFIDFYIISIVKPHPGGFGGLVESVFDLKPYYPYLNLDPNKKHFESDRDRILFNIGFSSCISYGISAWSAYIIRMAYNYIERGSTDPTCAKDVLQDEALIV
;
A
#
# COMPACT_ATOMS: atom_id res chain seq x y z
N MET A 1 46.28 12.18 0.31
CA MET A 1 45.11 11.81 -0.52
C MET A 1 44.69 10.38 -0.19
N LYS A 2 43.62 10.20 0.59
CA LYS A 2 43.06 8.89 1.00
C LYS A 2 41.54 8.95 1.25
N ALA A 3 40.86 9.94 0.68
CA ALA A 3 39.42 10.18 0.90
C ALA A 3 38.52 9.47 -0.14
N ASN A 4 39.04 9.10 -1.31
CA ASN A 4 38.20 8.59 -2.40
C ASN A 4 37.65 7.17 -2.15
N ASN A 5 38.44 6.28 -1.55
CA ASN A 5 38.03 4.88 -1.35
C ASN A 5 36.95 4.73 -0.26
N ALA A 6 36.92 5.62 0.74
CA ALA A 6 35.89 5.60 1.79
C ALA A 6 34.53 6.05 1.23
N VAL A 7 34.56 7.03 0.33
CA VAL A 7 33.38 7.58 -0.32
C VAL A 7 32.78 6.56 -1.31
N GLU A 8 33.59 5.91 -2.15
CA GLU A 8 33.15 4.78 -2.99
C GLU A 8 32.61 3.59 -2.19
N SER A 9 33.25 3.22 -1.08
CA SER A 9 32.79 2.11 -0.23
C SER A 9 31.42 2.40 0.41
N TYR A 10 31.15 3.64 0.82
CA TYR A 10 29.84 4.05 1.36
C TYR A 10 28.75 4.01 0.28
N TYR A 11 29.05 4.46 -0.94
CA TYR A 11 28.12 4.39 -2.07
C TYR A 11 27.80 2.94 -2.47
N CYS A 12 28.78 2.05 -2.40
CA CYS A 12 28.58 0.64 -2.63
C CYS A 12 27.66 0.02 -1.55
N CYS A 13 27.89 0.32 -0.28
CA CYS A 13 27.05 -0.18 0.82
C CYS A 13 25.62 0.34 0.77
N GLY A 14 25.40 1.64 0.55
CA GLY A 14 24.05 2.20 0.54
C GLY A 14 23.18 1.74 -0.63
N SER A 15 23.81 1.50 -1.79
CA SER A 15 23.14 0.88 -2.93
C SER A 15 22.63 -0.53 -2.63
N ILE A 16 23.41 -1.31 -1.87
CA ILE A 16 23.07 -2.68 -1.50
C ILE A 16 21.90 -2.68 -0.52
N HIS A 17 21.89 -1.77 0.46
CA HIS A 17 20.79 -1.67 1.43
C HIS A 17 19.47 -1.28 0.75
N LEU A 18 19.50 -0.29 -0.15
CA LEU A 18 18.31 0.16 -0.87
C LEU A 18 17.76 -0.92 -1.81
N GLN A 19 18.62 -1.58 -2.58
CA GLN A 19 18.21 -2.68 -3.46
C GLN A 19 17.71 -3.89 -2.66
N THR A 20 18.33 -4.18 -1.51
CA THR A 20 17.87 -5.23 -0.60
C THR A 20 16.51 -4.90 -0.01
N ALA A 21 16.27 -3.65 0.42
CA ALA A 21 14.97 -3.20 0.91
C ALA A 21 13.89 -3.31 -0.18
N ALA A 22 14.18 -2.84 -1.40
CA ALA A 22 13.27 -2.98 -2.54
C ALA A 22 12.97 -4.44 -2.89
N PHE A 23 13.97 -5.32 -2.81
CA PHE A 23 13.80 -6.75 -2.99
C PHE A 23 12.92 -7.37 -1.92
N ILE A 24 13.16 -7.06 -0.64
CA ILE A 24 12.34 -7.52 0.49
C ILE A 24 10.90 -7.06 0.32
N CYS A 25 10.67 -5.78 -0.02
CA CYS A 25 9.33 -5.27 -0.33
C CYS A 25 8.67 -6.11 -1.43
N ALA A 26 9.34 -6.31 -2.56
CA ALA A 26 8.78 -7.09 -3.66
C ALA A 26 8.44 -8.54 -3.24
N VAL A 27 9.30 -9.21 -2.47
CA VAL A 27 9.03 -10.55 -1.95
C VAL A 27 7.81 -10.56 -1.04
N LEU A 28 7.66 -9.60 -0.14
CA LEU A 28 6.49 -9.48 0.74
C LEU A 28 5.20 -9.28 -0.06
N TYR A 29 5.24 -8.49 -1.13
CA TYR A 29 4.11 -8.31 -2.05
C TYR A 29 3.77 -9.58 -2.83
N CYS A 30 4.76 -10.39 -3.23
CA CYS A 30 4.52 -11.72 -3.81
C CYS A 30 3.84 -12.67 -2.80
N VAL A 31 4.27 -12.67 -1.54
CA VAL A 31 3.65 -13.49 -0.49
C VAL A 31 2.22 -13.01 -0.22
N ASN A 32 2.00 -11.70 -0.18
CA ASN A 32 0.68 -11.12 0.01
C ASN A 32 -0.29 -11.48 -1.12
N SER A 33 0.15 -11.42 -2.38
CA SER A 33 -0.70 -11.76 -3.52
C SER A 33 -1.09 -13.24 -3.54
N VAL A 34 -0.17 -14.15 -3.24
CA VAL A 34 -0.48 -15.59 -3.11
C VAL A 34 -1.45 -15.84 -1.96
N SER A 35 -1.27 -15.14 -0.83
CA SER A 35 -2.16 -15.24 0.32
C SER A 35 -3.57 -14.71 0.00
N ALA A 36 -3.65 -13.57 -0.70
CA ALA A 36 -4.92 -12.97 -1.13
C ALA A 36 -5.67 -13.86 -2.14
N ALA A 37 -4.97 -14.46 -3.11
CA ALA A 37 -5.55 -15.42 -4.04
C ALA A 37 -6.09 -16.66 -3.30
N SER A 38 -5.30 -17.19 -2.35
CA SER A 38 -5.71 -18.34 -1.53
C SER A 38 -6.95 -18.02 -0.69
N PHE A 39 -6.97 -16.85 -0.05
CA PHE A 39 -8.13 -16.35 0.71
C PHE A 39 -9.36 -16.24 -0.19
N ALA A 40 -9.23 -15.63 -1.37
CA ALA A 40 -10.35 -15.45 -2.29
C ALA A 40 -10.95 -16.80 -2.70
N LEU A 41 -10.11 -17.79 -3.04
CA LEU A 41 -10.56 -19.13 -3.43
C LEU A 41 -11.29 -19.88 -2.30
N VAL A 42 -10.89 -19.67 -1.05
CA VAL A 42 -11.49 -20.35 0.11
C VAL A 42 -12.75 -19.65 0.59
N VAL A 43 -12.72 -18.32 0.71
CA VAL A 43 -13.73 -17.53 1.41
C VAL A 43 -14.74 -16.90 0.47
N LEU A 44 -14.33 -16.50 -0.74
CA LEU A 44 -15.18 -15.74 -1.67
C LEU A 44 -15.80 -16.61 -2.76
N ARG A 45 -15.73 -17.94 -2.64
CA ARG A 45 -16.21 -18.89 -3.65
C ARG A 45 -17.68 -18.69 -4.04
N GLU A 46 -18.50 -18.27 -3.08
CA GLU A 46 -19.95 -18.06 -3.29
C GLU A 46 -20.28 -16.73 -3.98
N SER A 47 -19.31 -15.80 -4.08
CA SER A 47 -19.47 -14.53 -4.76
C SER A 47 -18.52 -14.43 -5.96
N PRO A 48 -18.94 -14.87 -7.16
CA PRO A 48 -18.06 -14.97 -8.33
C PRO A 48 -17.48 -13.62 -8.76
N CYS A 49 -18.21 -12.53 -8.58
CA CYS A 49 -17.72 -11.19 -8.88
C CYS A 49 -16.59 -10.76 -7.94
N LEU A 50 -16.75 -10.96 -6.62
CA LEU A 50 -15.72 -10.62 -5.64
C LEU A 50 -14.50 -11.54 -5.75
N LEU A 51 -14.72 -12.83 -6.00
CA LEU A 51 -13.67 -13.78 -6.31
C LEU A 51 -12.85 -13.34 -7.51
N ALA A 52 -13.50 -13.06 -8.65
CA ALA A 52 -12.83 -12.63 -9.87
C ALA A 52 -12.04 -11.34 -9.66
N PHE A 53 -12.63 -10.35 -8.99
CA PHE A 53 -11.96 -9.10 -8.66
C PHE A 53 -10.70 -9.31 -7.82
N MET A 54 -10.80 -10.07 -6.72
CA MET A 54 -9.66 -10.35 -5.84
C MET A 54 -8.57 -11.16 -6.54
N MET A 55 -8.94 -12.11 -7.40
CA MET A 55 -7.99 -12.89 -8.19
C MET A 55 -7.23 -12.02 -9.19
N VAL A 56 -7.93 -11.16 -9.93
CA VAL A 56 -7.28 -10.21 -10.86
C VAL A 56 -6.34 -9.28 -10.12
N TRP A 57 -6.75 -8.75 -8.97
CA TRP A 57 -5.91 -7.90 -8.14
C TRP A 57 -4.63 -8.63 -7.68
N ALA A 58 -4.77 -9.85 -7.17
CA ALA A 58 -3.64 -10.67 -6.74
C ALA A 58 -2.66 -10.95 -7.89
N ILE A 59 -3.16 -11.25 -9.10
CA ILE A 59 -2.33 -11.49 -10.28
C ILE A 59 -1.53 -10.23 -10.65
N ILE A 60 -2.18 -9.06 -10.71
CA ILE A 60 -1.51 -7.79 -11.01
C ILE A 60 -0.43 -7.50 -9.96
N GLU A 61 -0.75 -7.69 -8.68
CA GLU A 61 0.18 -7.46 -7.58
C GLU A 61 1.41 -8.38 -7.66
N PHE A 62 1.21 -9.65 -8.01
CA PHE A 62 2.29 -10.60 -8.24
C PHE A 62 3.19 -10.18 -9.40
N PHE A 63 2.63 -9.80 -10.55
CA PHE A 63 3.43 -9.37 -11.71
C PHE A 63 4.21 -8.09 -11.43
N CYS A 64 3.60 -7.09 -10.79
CA CYS A 64 4.30 -5.86 -10.41
C CYS A 64 5.48 -6.14 -9.47
N ALA A 65 5.30 -7.01 -8.47
CA ALA A 65 6.36 -7.41 -7.56
C ALA A 65 7.47 -8.21 -8.28
N TYR A 66 7.08 -9.12 -9.18
CA TYR A 66 8.03 -9.86 -10.01
C TYR A 66 8.87 -8.92 -10.89
N PHE A 67 8.27 -7.89 -11.50
CA PHE A 67 9.01 -6.93 -12.31
C PHE A 67 10.02 -6.12 -11.48
N VAL A 68 9.72 -5.79 -10.22
CA VAL A 68 10.71 -5.17 -9.31
C VAL A 68 11.88 -6.12 -9.10
N ILE A 69 11.64 -7.39 -8.77
CA ILE A 69 12.71 -8.38 -8.57
C ILE A 69 13.55 -8.53 -9.85
N HIS A 70 12.89 -8.65 -10.99
CA HIS A 70 13.54 -8.77 -12.29
C HIS A 70 14.39 -7.52 -12.60
N GLY A 71 13.81 -6.32 -12.48
CA GLY A 71 14.48 -5.05 -12.76
C GLY A 71 15.68 -4.80 -11.85
N LEU A 72 15.60 -5.17 -10.57
CA LEU A 72 16.75 -5.13 -9.65
C LEU A 72 17.86 -6.10 -10.11
N LYS A 73 17.49 -7.31 -10.55
CA LYS A 73 18.46 -8.32 -11.01
C LYS A 73 19.12 -7.96 -12.34
N THR A 74 18.37 -7.36 -13.26
CA THR A 74 18.85 -7.00 -14.61
C THR A 74 19.37 -5.56 -14.71
N ALA A 75 19.31 -4.80 -13.61
CA ALA A 75 19.59 -3.37 -13.59
C ALA A 75 18.80 -2.58 -14.64
N ASP A 76 17.54 -2.97 -14.87
CA ASP A 76 16.62 -2.27 -15.78
C ASP A 76 15.58 -1.49 -14.96
N ALA A 77 15.75 -0.17 -14.91
CA ALA A 77 14.88 0.72 -14.14
C ALA A 77 13.43 0.69 -14.62
N TYR A 78 13.17 0.52 -15.93
CA TYR A 78 11.82 0.57 -16.48
C TYR A 78 10.94 -0.58 -15.98
N CYS A 79 11.54 -1.69 -15.55
CA CYS A 79 10.84 -2.78 -14.89
C CYS A 79 10.24 -2.38 -13.52
N LEU A 80 10.68 -1.30 -12.87
CA LEU A 80 10.14 -0.85 -11.57
C LEU A 80 8.89 0.04 -11.72
N MET A 81 8.68 0.67 -12.90
CA MET A 81 7.55 1.57 -13.15
C MET A 81 6.15 0.95 -12.94
N PRO A 82 5.87 -0.30 -13.36
CA PRO A 82 4.57 -0.93 -13.13
C PRO A 82 4.18 -1.00 -11.65
N PHE A 83 5.16 -1.20 -10.76
CA PHE A 83 4.91 -1.21 -9.32
C PHE A 83 4.50 0.17 -8.82
N TYR A 84 5.19 1.22 -9.28
CA TYR A 84 4.87 2.60 -8.93
C TYR A 84 3.46 2.99 -9.41
N ALA A 85 3.12 2.68 -10.66
CA ALA A 85 1.79 2.95 -11.21
C ALA A 85 0.68 2.25 -10.40
N LYS A 86 0.90 0.99 -10.02
CA LYS A 86 -0.02 0.23 -9.17
C LYS A 86 -0.22 0.88 -7.80
N GLU A 87 0.87 1.27 -7.13
CA GLU A 87 0.76 1.92 -5.80
C GLU A 87 0.05 3.27 -5.87
N VAL A 88 0.25 4.06 -6.93
CA VAL A 88 -0.53 5.30 -7.15
C VAL A 88 -2.01 5.01 -7.34
N ILE A 89 -2.36 4.03 -8.18
CA ILE A 89 -3.76 3.62 -8.40
C ILE A 89 -4.39 3.11 -7.10
N LYS A 90 -3.63 2.40 -6.26
CA LYS A 90 -4.08 1.89 -4.95
C LYS A 90 -4.21 2.99 -3.89
N ALA A 91 -3.33 3.99 -3.93
CA ALA A 91 -3.31 5.10 -2.98
C ALA A 91 -4.53 6.03 -3.13
N ILE A 92 -5.07 6.19 -4.34
CA ILE A 92 -6.27 7.02 -4.59
C ILE A 92 -7.50 6.52 -3.82
N PRO A 93 -7.97 5.25 -3.97
CA PRO A 93 -9.12 4.75 -3.23
C PRO A 93 -8.84 4.64 -1.73
N LEU A 94 -7.62 4.25 -1.32
CA LEU A 94 -7.25 4.24 0.11
C LEU A 94 -7.29 5.64 0.73
N GLY A 95 -6.75 6.65 0.03
CA GLY A 95 -6.78 8.04 0.46
C GLY A 95 -8.20 8.58 0.56
N LEU A 96 -9.07 8.25 -0.41
CA LEU A 96 -10.48 8.58 -0.33
C LEU A 96 -11.14 7.97 0.92
N VAL A 97 -10.92 6.67 1.17
CA VAL A 97 -11.43 6.00 2.38
C VAL A 97 -10.95 6.70 3.65
N ILE A 98 -9.66 7.07 3.73
CA ILE A 98 -9.10 7.79 4.88
C ILE A 98 -9.73 9.17 5.06
N CYS A 99 -9.89 9.95 3.99
CA CYS A 99 -10.57 11.25 4.04
C CYS A 99 -12.01 11.11 4.55
N PHE A 100 -12.75 10.12 4.05
CA PHE A 100 -14.10 9.83 4.54
C PHE A 100 -14.15 9.47 6.03
N PHE A 101 -13.17 8.71 6.52
CA PHE A 101 -13.08 8.37 7.95
C PHE A 101 -12.77 9.60 8.82
N ILE A 102 -11.87 10.48 8.37
CA ILE A 102 -11.54 11.72 9.08
C ILE A 102 -12.76 12.63 9.13
N ASP A 103 -13.48 12.80 8.02
CA ASP A 103 -14.70 13.61 7.96
C ASP A 103 -15.80 13.03 8.86
N PHE A 104 -15.99 11.70 8.87
CA PHE A 104 -16.93 11.03 9.77
C PHE A 104 -16.58 11.24 11.25
N TYR A 105 -15.30 11.14 11.61
CA TYR A 105 -14.82 11.38 12.98
C TYR A 105 -14.99 12.84 13.41
N ILE A 106 -14.71 13.81 12.52
CA ILE A 106 -14.92 15.23 12.80
C ILE A 106 -16.42 15.55 12.97
N ILE A 107 -17.28 15.02 12.09
CA ILE A 107 -18.73 15.24 12.16
C ILE A 107 -19.34 14.64 13.44
N SER A 108 -18.89 13.45 13.85
CA SER A 108 -19.37 12.80 15.08
C SER A 108 -18.98 13.53 16.37
N ILE A 109 -17.90 14.33 16.36
CA ILE A 109 -17.47 15.15 17.52
C ILE A 109 -18.11 16.54 17.51
N VAL A 110 -18.29 17.18 16.35
CA VAL A 110 -18.60 18.61 16.26
C VAL A 110 -20.09 18.95 16.36
N LYS A 111 -21.01 18.05 15.93
CA LYS A 111 -22.45 18.03 16.24
C LYS A 111 -23.16 17.03 15.31
N PRO A 112 -24.14 16.26 15.81
CA PRO A 112 -24.99 15.43 14.94
C PRO A 112 -25.89 16.35 14.11
N HIS A 113 -25.49 16.67 12.88
CA HIS A 113 -26.33 17.39 11.94
C HIS A 113 -27.24 16.41 11.17
N PRO A 114 -28.57 16.50 11.31
CA PRO A 114 -29.49 15.75 10.48
C PRO A 114 -29.54 16.43 9.11
N GLY A 115 -28.70 16.00 8.16
CA GLY A 115 -28.85 16.38 6.75
C GLY A 115 -27.61 16.83 5.98
N GLY A 116 -26.38 16.59 6.45
CA GLY A 116 -25.18 16.90 5.67
C GLY A 116 -24.19 15.74 5.65
N PHE A 117 -23.82 15.27 4.46
CA PHE A 117 -22.79 14.24 4.16
C PHE A 117 -22.96 12.83 4.78
N GLY A 118 -23.71 12.66 5.87
CA GLY A 118 -24.01 11.36 6.48
C GLY A 118 -24.81 10.41 5.56
N GLY A 119 -25.66 10.95 4.69
CA GLY A 119 -26.37 10.16 3.67
C GLY A 119 -25.45 9.66 2.55
N LEU A 120 -24.36 10.37 2.26
CA LEU A 120 -23.37 9.91 1.29
C LEU A 120 -22.50 8.79 1.89
N VAL A 121 -22.14 8.92 3.18
CA VAL A 121 -21.49 7.86 3.96
C VAL A 121 -22.37 6.60 4.04
N GLU A 122 -23.67 6.75 4.33
CA GLU A 122 -24.63 5.64 4.29
C GLU A 122 -24.74 4.98 2.91
N SER A 123 -24.59 5.74 1.82
CA SER A 123 -24.66 5.21 0.45
C SER A 123 -23.38 4.53 -0.04
N VAL A 124 -22.20 5.02 0.37
CA VAL A 124 -20.89 4.50 -0.05
C VAL A 124 -20.44 3.34 0.84
N PHE A 125 -20.75 3.41 2.13
CA PHE A 125 -20.54 2.35 3.11
C PHE A 125 -21.88 1.77 3.56
N ASP A 126 -22.81 1.53 2.62
CA ASP A 126 -24.00 0.75 2.96
C ASP A 126 -23.54 -0.67 3.33
N LEU A 127 -23.41 -0.91 4.63
CA LEU A 127 -23.00 -2.19 5.18
C LEU A 127 -24.19 -3.17 5.23
N LYS A 128 -25.43 -2.75 4.93
CA LYS A 128 -26.62 -3.62 4.95
C LYS A 128 -26.45 -4.90 4.14
N PRO A 129 -25.87 -4.90 2.92
CA PRO A 129 -25.61 -6.12 2.16
C PRO A 129 -24.61 -7.07 2.85
N TYR A 130 -23.79 -6.54 3.75
CA TYR A 130 -22.70 -7.26 4.42
C TYR A 130 -23.02 -7.68 5.86
N TYR A 131 -24.14 -7.23 6.42
CA TYR A 131 -24.55 -7.56 7.79
C TYR A 131 -24.59 -9.06 8.12
N PRO A 132 -25.12 -9.96 7.25
CA PRO A 132 -25.09 -11.40 7.51
C PRO A 132 -23.67 -11.96 7.63
N TYR A 133 -22.72 -11.42 6.88
CA TYR A 133 -21.32 -11.85 6.87
C TYR A 133 -20.52 -11.28 8.05
N LEU A 134 -20.91 -10.12 8.54
CA LEU A 134 -20.28 -9.43 9.68
C LEU A 134 -20.94 -9.77 11.03
N ASN A 135 -21.95 -10.67 11.04
CA ASN A 135 -22.77 -11.01 12.21
C ASN A 135 -23.41 -9.77 12.88
N LEU A 136 -23.66 -8.74 12.08
CA LEU A 136 -24.34 -7.52 12.49
C LEU A 136 -25.86 -7.76 12.41
N ASP A 137 -26.55 -7.72 13.54
CA ASP A 137 -28.00 -7.81 13.60
C ASP A 137 -28.58 -6.49 14.11
N PRO A 138 -29.35 -5.75 13.30
CA PRO A 138 -29.93 -4.46 13.68
C PRO A 138 -30.88 -4.54 14.89
N ASN A 139 -31.33 -5.73 15.27
CA ASN A 139 -32.20 -5.93 16.44
C ASN A 139 -31.43 -6.15 17.75
N LYS A 140 -30.09 -6.28 17.71
CA LYS A 140 -29.27 -6.45 18.92
C LYS A 140 -29.01 -5.11 19.60
N LYS A 141 -29.04 -5.09 20.94
CA LYS A 141 -28.75 -3.88 21.76
C LYS A 141 -27.37 -3.25 21.48
N HIS A 142 -26.41 -4.02 20.97
CA HIS A 142 -25.04 -3.55 20.70
C HIS A 142 -24.79 -3.22 19.22
N PHE A 143 -25.82 -3.24 18.38
CA PHE A 143 -25.67 -3.06 16.93
C PHE A 143 -24.88 -1.81 16.53
N GLU A 144 -25.19 -0.64 17.11
CA GLU A 144 -24.49 0.61 16.80
C GLU A 144 -23.02 0.54 17.23
N SER A 145 -22.74 0.03 18.44
CA SER A 145 -21.38 -0.13 18.94
C SER A 145 -20.56 -1.12 18.11
N ASP A 146 -21.16 -2.22 17.65
CA ASP A 146 -20.48 -3.23 16.84
C ASP A 146 -20.22 -2.71 15.41
N ARG A 147 -21.19 -2.00 14.83
CA ARG A 147 -21.05 -1.34 13.53
C ARG A 147 -19.92 -0.30 13.58
N ASP A 148 -19.91 0.56 14.59
CA ASP A 148 -18.91 1.62 14.73
C ASP A 148 -17.51 1.05 14.98
N ARG A 149 -17.40 -0.06 15.72
CA ARG A 149 -16.13 -0.79 15.90
C ARG A 149 -15.61 -1.39 14.60
N ILE A 150 -16.50 -1.97 13.78
CA ILE A 150 -16.12 -2.51 12.47
C ILE A 150 -15.64 -1.38 11.55
N LEU A 151 -16.37 -0.26 11.50
CA LEU A 151 -15.97 0.92 10.75
C LEU A 151 -14.60 1.42 11.22
N PHE A 152 -14.39 1.59 12.51
CA PHE A 152 -13.09 2.00 13.07
C PHE A 152 -11.95 1.07 12.65
N ASN A 153 -12.16 -0.25 12.74
CA ASN A 153 -11.15 -1.24 12.33
C ASN A 153 -10.84 -1.14 10.82
N ILE A 154 -11.85 -0.93 9.97
CA ILE A 154 -11.67 -0.73 8.54
C ILE A 154 -10.82 0.53 8.30
N GLY A 155 -11.18 1.66 8.89
CA GLY A 155 -10.44 2.91 8.74
C GLY A 155 -8.99 2.81 9.21
N PHE A 156 -8.77 2.22 10.39
CA PHE A 156 -7.42 1.99 10.91
C PHE A 156 -6.59 1.06 10.01
N SER A 157 -7.18 -0.03 9.53
CA SER A 157 -6.54 -0.95 8.59
C SER A 157 -6.22 -0.28 7.25
N SER A 158 -7.10 0.59 6.76
CA SER A 158 -6.85 1.40 5.55
C SER A 158 -5.70 2.38 5.74
N CYS A 159 -5.59 3.05 6.89
CA CYS A 159 -4.46 3.92 7.22
C CYS A 159 -3.12 3.17 7.22
N ILE A 160 -3.06 2.01 7.87
CA ILE A 160 -1.85 1.16 7.87
C ILE A 160 -1.50 0.72 6.45
N SER A 161 -2.51 0.25 5.70
CA SER A 161 -2.32 -0.20 4.32
C SER A 161 -1.82 0.91 3.41
N TYR A 162 -2.31 2.14 3.60
CA TYR A 162 -1.84 3.33 2.89
C TYR A 162 -0.39 3.66 3.26
N GLY A 163 -0.04 3.64 4.55
CA GLY A 163 1.33 3.87 5.01
C GLY A 163 2.34 2.89 4.40
N ILE A 164 2.02 1.60 4.40
CA ILE A 164 2.86 0.55 3.77
C ILE A 164 2.97 0.77 2.26
N SER A 165 1.87 1.14 1.61
CA SER A 165 1.82 1.41 0.16
C SER A 165 2.70 2.61 -0.21
N ALA A 166 2.60 3.71 0.54
CA ALA A 166 3.41 4.91 0.33
C ALA A 166 4.90 4.65 0.60
N TRP A 167 5.22 3.93 1.68
CA TRP A 167 6.59 3.62 2.04
C TRP A 167 7.27 2.69 1.04
N SER A 168 6.58 1.62 0.62
CA SER A 168 7.12 0.70 -0.41
C SER A 168 7.28 1.40 -1.78
N ALA A 169 6.34 2.27 -2.16
CA ALA A 169 6.47 3.10 -3.36
C ALA A 169 7.67 4.04 -3.29
N TYR A 170 7.95 4.63 -2.11
CA TYR A 170 9.12 5.47 -1.88
C TYR A 170 10.43 4.70 -2.05
N ILE A 171 10.57 3.54 -1.38
CA ILE A 171 11.77 2.68 -1.50
C ILE A 171 12.01 2.26 -2.95
N ILE A 172 10.97 1.81 -3.65
CA ILE A 172 11.10 1.35 -5.04
C ILE A 172 11.37 2.51 -6.00
N ARG A 173 10.82 3.70 -5.74
CA ARG A 173 11.18 4.92 -6.49
C ARG A 173 12.64 5.32 -6.28
N MET A 174 13.16 5.20 -5.07
CA MET A 174 14.57 5.45 -4.82
C MET A 174 15.44 4.42 -5.54
N ALA A 175 15.08 3.14 -5.51
CA ALA A 175 15.79 2.10 -6.27
C ALA A 175 15.75 2.34 -7.79
N TYR A 176 14.61 2.80 -8.33
CA TYR A 176 14.46 3.24 -9.72
C TYR A 176 15.45 4.37 -10.05
N ASN A 177 15.43 5.46 -9.28
CA ASN A 177 16.31 6.60 -9.50
C ASN A 177 17.77 6.19 -9.40
N TYR A 178 18.10 5.27 -8.50
CA TYR A 178 19.45 4.77 -8.34
C TYR A 178 19.91 3.97 -9.56
N ILE A 179 19.09 3.04 -10.09
CA ILE A 179 19.44 2.27 -11.29
C ILE A 179 19.55 3.19 -12.51
N GLU A 180 18.60 4.12 -12.67
CA GLU A 180 18.57 5.07 -13.78
C GLU A 180 19.79 6.03 -13.75
N ARG A 181 20.13 6.59 -12.59
CA ARG A 181 21.21 7.60 -12.45
C ARG A 181 22.59 7.00 -12.21
N GLY A 182 22.68 5.83 -11.57
CA GLY A 182 23.90 5.05 -11.43
C GLY A 182 24.45 4.53 -12.77
N SER A 183 23.63 4.56 -13.82
CA SER A 183 24.07 4.35 -15.20
C SER A 183 24.77 5.56 -15.83
N THR A 184 24.72 6.75 -15.21
CA THR A 184 25.09 8.02 -15.88
C THR A 184 25.92 9.05 -15.10
N ASP A 185 26.05 9.06 -13.75
CA ASP A 185 26.84 10.13 -13.07
C ASP A 185 27.40 9.81 -11.65
N PRO A 186 28.73 9.96 -11.39
CA PRO A 186 29.34 9.78 -10.06
C PRO A 186 29.06 10.88 -9.01
N THR A 187 28.46 12.01 -9.40
CA THR A 187 28.12 13.09 -8.44
C THR A 187 26.83 12.84 -7.65
N CYS A 188 26.00 11.90 -8.11
CA CYS A 188 24.65 11.61 -7.60
C CYS A 188 24.63 10.96 -6.20
N ALA A 189 25.79 10.52 -5.74
CA ALA A 189 25.89 9.68 -4.57
C ALA A 189 25.83 10.48 -3.23
N LYS A 190 26.03 11.81 -3.28
CA LYS A 190 25.78 12.72 -2.15
C LYS A 190 24.31 12.91 -1.79
N ASP A 191 23.41 12.89 -2.77
CA ASP A 191 21.98 13.11 -2.53
C ASP A 191 21.32 11.84 -1.94
N VAL A 192 21.77 10.66 -2.38
CA VAL A 192 21.31 9.36 -1.83
C VAL A 192 21.75 9.18 -0.37
N LEU A 193 22.94 9.67 0.02
CA LEU A 193 23.44 9.63 1.40
C LEU A 193 22.62 10.49 2.38
N GLN A 194 22.00 11.58 1.91
CA GLN A 194 21.10 12.38 2.76
C GLN A 194 19.76 11.67 2.99
N ASP A 195 19.27 10.95 1.99
CA ASP A 195 18.03 10.16 2.11
C ASP A 195 18.24 8.88 2.95
N GLU A 196 19.43 8.26 2.97
CA GLU A 196 19.72 7.12 3.86
C GLU A 196 19.59 7.45 5.35
N ALA A 197 20.02 8.64 5.78
CA ALA A 197 19.88 9.08 7.17
C ALA A 197 18.41 9.28 7.60
N LEU A 198 17.47 9.29 6.64
CA LEU A 198 16.02 9.38 6.87
C LEU A 198 15.34 8.00 6.89
N ILE A 199 16.01 6.94 6.40
CA ILE A 199 15.47 5.58 6.30
C ILE A 199 15.87 4.72 7.50
N VAL A 200 17.03 4.97 8.11
CA VAL A 200 17.54 4.32 9.34
C VAL A 200 16.97 5.00 10.58
#